data_AF-A0ABD2BH84-F1
#
_entry.id   AF-A0ABD2BH84-F1
#
_cell.length_a   1.000
_cell.length_b   1.000
_cell.length_c   1.000
_cell.angle_alpha   90.00
_cell.angle_beta   90.00
_cell.angle_gamma   90.00
#
_symmetry.space_group_name_H-M   'P 1'
#
loop_
_entity.id
_entity.type
_entity.pdbx_description
1 polymer ?
#
loop_
_entity_poly.entity_id
_entity_poly.type
_entity_poly.pdbx_seq_one_letter_code
_entity_poly.pdbx_strand_id
1 'polypeptide(L)'
;MLATFPDIQNEVYEELNKIYGSSDPKHVPIMHDDIKNMKLLERLIKGMLRLFPAGPVIARKLPQDIVGVSTYKIITIIFSYC
;
A
#
# COMPACT_ATOMS: atom_id res chain seq x y z
N MET A 1 3.85 9.58 -8.70
CA MET A 1 4.24 9.95 -7.33
C MET A 1 5.71 9.71 -7.05
N LEU A 2 6.28 8.52 -7.30
CA LEU A 2 7.74 8.31 -7.27
C LEU A 2 8.52 9.23 -8.23
N ALA A 3 8.02 9.40 -9.47
CA ALA A 3 8.61 10.33 -10.44
C ALA A 3 8.59 11.82 -10.02
N THR A 4 7.86 12.17 -8.96
CA THR A 4 7.75 13.54 -8.45
C THR A 4 8.74 13.80 -7.31
N PHE A 5 9.29 12.75 -6.70
CA PHE A 5 10.24 12.82 -5.60
C PHE A 5 11.53 12.07 -5.98
N PRO A 6 12.41 12.69 -6.79
CA PRO A 6 13.62 12.05 -7.30
C PRO A 6 14.58 11.62 -6.17
N ASP A 7 14.63 12.35 -5.06
CA ASP A 7 15.49 12.00 -3.92
C ASP A 7 15.10 10.66 -3.30
N ILE A 8 13.80 10.43 -3.13
CA ILE A 8 13.26 9.18 -2.60
C ILE A 8 13.49 8.04 -3.60
N GLN A 9 13.35 8.32 -4.90
CA GLN A 9 13.62 7.34 -5.95
C GLN A 9 15.09 6.90 -5.95
N ASN A 10 16.02 7.84 -5.78
CA ASN A 10 17.44 7.54 -5.66
C ASN A 10 17.74 6.71 -4.41
N GLU A 11 17.12 7.03 -3.27
CA GLU A 11 17.32 6.26 -2.03
C GLU A 11 16.81 4.81 -2.15
N VAL A 12 15.66 4.59 -2.80
CA VAL A 12 15.16 3.24 -3.13
C VAL A 12 16.10 2.51 -4.09
N TYR A 13 16.63 3.21 -5.09
CA TYR A 13 17.54 2.63 -6.06
C TYR A 13 18.86 2.19 -5.40
N GLU A 14 19.40 3.00 -4.50
CA GLU A 14 20.55 2.64 -3.68
C GLU A 14 20.26 1.46 -2.73
N GLU A 15 19.06 1.37 -2.16
CA GLU A 15 18.63 0.20 -1.37
C GLU A 15 18.64 -1.08 -2.21
N LEU A 16 18.07 -1.03 -3.43
CA LEU A 16 18.04 -2.16 -4.34
C LEU A 16 19.45 -2.55 -4.83
N ASN A 17 20.30 -1.58 -5.13
CA ASN A 17 21.71 -1.82 -5.49
C ASN A 17 22.50 -2.48 -4.36
N LYS A 18 22.19 -2.19 -3.08
CA LYS A 18 22.84 -2.87 -1.95
C LYS A 18 22.42 -4.33 -1.82
N ILE A 19 21.19 -4.68 -2.19
CA ILE A 19 20.66 -6.05 -2.10
C ILE A 19 21.16 -6.90 -3.27
N TYR A 20 21.10 -6.35 -4.50
CA TYR A 20 21.40 -7.10 -5.72
C TYR A 20 22.81 -6.86 -6.30
N GLY A 21 23.52 -5.84 -5.81
CA GLY A 21 24.85 -5.46 -6.28
C GLY A 21 24.89 -5.05 -7.75
N SER A 22 26.06 -5.20 -8.37
CA SER A 22 26.29 -4.96 -9.81
C SER A 22 25.79 -6.11 -10.70
N SER A 23 25.04 -7.05 -10.13
CA SER A 23 24.54 -8.22 -10.85
C SER A 23 23.45 -7.78 -11.82
N ASP A 24 23.49 -8.27 -13.06
CA ASP A 24 22.42 -7.97 -14.02
C ASP A 24 21.06 -8.35 -13.42
N PRO A 25 20.11 -7.42 -13.27
CA PRO A 25 18.80 -7.69 -12.70
C PRO A 25 17.96 -8.68 -13.54
N LYS A 26 18.43 -9.02 -14.75
CA LYS A 26 17.86 -10.07 -15.60
C LYS A 26 18.29 -11.49 -15.21
N HIS A 27 19.38 -11.64 -14.46
CA HIS A 27 19.98 -12.94 -14.12
C HIS A 27 19.85 -13.30 -12.63
N VAL A 28 19.45 -12.37 -11.77
CA VAL A 28 19.23 -12.67 -10.34
C VAL A 28 17.74 -12.86 -10.07
N PRO A 29 17.29 -14.06 -9.67
CA PRO A 29 15.91 -14.28 -9.29
C PRO A 29 15.60 -13.53 -7.99
N ILE A 30 14.54 -12.73 -7.97
CA ILE A 30 14.04 -12.07 -6.77
C ILE A 30 13.52 -13.15 -5.81
N MET A 31 14.23 -13.37 -4.70
CA MET A 31 13.81 -14.32 -3.67
C MET A 31 12.91 -13.64 -2.65
N HIS A 32 12.02 -14.42 -2.02
CA HIS A 32 11.12 -13.89 -0.99
C HIS A 32 11.87 -13.31 0.22
N ASP A 33 13.06 -13.83 0.54
CA ASP A 33 13.89 -13.28 1.61
C ASP A 33 14.46 -11.88 1.27
N ASP A 34 14.63 -11.55 -0.02
CA ASP A 34 15.08 -10.22 -0.44
C ASP A 34 14.04 -9.15 -0.14
N ILE A 35 12.75 -9.50 -0.25
CA ILE A 35 11.63 -8.60 0.05
C ILE A 35 11.70 -8.10 1.49
N LYS A 36 12.19 -8.91 2.43
CA LYS A 36 12.38 -8.53 3.84
C LYS A 36 13.46 -7.45 4.02
N ASN A 37 14.38 -7.33 3.07
CA ASN A 37 15.47 -6.35 3.10
C ASN A 37 15.08 -5.02 2.42
N MET A 38 13.99 -4.96 1.65
CA MET A 38 13.48 -3.76 0.96
C MET A 38 12.62 -2.86 1.87
N LYS A 39 13.20 -2.37 2.96
CA LYS A 39 12.47 -1.66 4.03
C LYS A 39 11.96 -0.29 3.57
N LEU A 40 12.75 0.46 2.81
CA LEU A 40 12.38 1.78 2.34
C LEU A 40 11.24 1.67 1.32
N LEU A 41 11.36 0.76 0.36
CA LEU A 41 10.32 0.48 -0.63
C LEU A 41 9.00 0.05 0.02
N GLU A 42 9.05 -0.84 1.03
CA GLU A 42 7.86 -1.26 1.77
C GLU A 42 7.18 -0.09 2.50
N ARG A 43 7.96 0.79 3.14
CA ARG A 43 7.45 2.00 3.81
C ARG A 43 6.77 2.93 2.82
N LEU A 44 7.33 3.09 1.62
CA LEU A 44 6.73 3.90 0.57
C LEU A 44 5.41 3.32 0.09
N ILE A 45 5.34 2.02 -0.20
CA ILE A 45 4.09 1.35 -0.61
C ILE A 45 3.02 1.52 0.47
N LYS A 46 3.38 1.32 1.75
CA LYS A 46 2.46 1.53 2.88
C LYS A 46 2.02 2.99 3.01
N GLY A 47 2.91 3.95 2.79
CA GLY A 47 2.59 5.38 2.78
C GLY A 47 1.63 5.73 1.64
N MET A 48 1.88 5.19 0.44
CA MET A 48 1.02 5.35 -0.73
C MET A 48 -0.37 4.77 -0.48
N LEU A 49 -0.49 3.59 0.12
CA LEU A 49 -1.78 2.98 0.45
C LEU A 49 -2.58 3.74 1.51
N ARG A 50 -1.95 4.59 2.33
CA ARG A 50 -2.67 5.51 3.24
C ARG A 50 -3.27 6.69 2.49
N LEU A 51 -2.56 7.20 1.48
CA LEU A 51 -3.04 8.31 0.64
C LEU A 51 -4.07 7.84 -0.39
N PHE A 52 -3.84 6.64 -0.94
CA PHE A 52 -4.68 5.99 -1.94
C PHE A 52 -5.05 4.60 -1.44
N PRO A 53 -6.07 4.49 -0.57
CA PRO A 53 -6.52 3.20 -0.09
C PRO A 53 -6.95 2.33 -1.27
N ALA A 54 -6.59 1.04 -1.23
CA ALA A 54 -6.90 0.09 -2.31
C ALA A 54 -8.41 -0.08 -2.54
N GLY A 55 -9.23 0.21 -1.52
CA GLY A 55 -10.69 0.21 -1.62
C GLY A 55 -11.32 1.28 -0.71
N PRO A 56 -12.41 1.94 -1.15
CA PRO A 56 -13.03 3.03 -0.39
C PRO A 56 -13.85 2.55 0.81
N VAL A 57 -14.37 1.31 0.78
CA VAL A 57 -15.31 0.80 1.78
C VAL A 57 -15.05 -0.68 2.04
N ILE A 58 -14.95 -1.05 3.32
CA ILE A 58 -14.97 -2.44 3.79
C ILE A 58 -16.34 -2.70 4.40
N ALA A 59 -17.28 -3.22 3.61
CA ALA A 59 -18.64 -3.49 4.06
C ALA A 59 -18.73 -4.87 4.74
N ARG A 60 -19.46 -4.96 5.85
CA ARG A 60 -19.83 -6.23 6.49
C ARG A 60 -21.36 -6.34 6.57
N LYS A 61 -21.88 -7.55 6.37
CA LYS A 61 -23.30 -7.86 6.61
C LYS A 61 -23.47 -8.27 8.08
N LEU A 62 -24.22 -7.48 8.85
CA LEU A 62 -24.53 -7.82 10.24
C LEU A 62 -25.77 -8.73 10.29
N PRO A 63 -25.73 -9.85 11.05
CA PRO A 63 -26.90 -10.70 11.26
C PRO A 63 -27.85 -10.22 12.37
N GLN A 64 -27.40 -9.29 13.24
CA GLN A 64 -28.16 -8.79 14.39
C GLN A 64 -27.88 -7.29 14.59
N ASP A 65 -28.89 -6.54 15.04
CA ASP A 65 -28.80 -5.10 15.27
C ASP A 65 -27.89 -4.79 16.46
N ILE A 66 -26.78 -4.08 16.20
CA ILE A 66 -25.89 -3.59 17.24
C ILE A 66 -26.24 -2.13 17.54
N VAL A 67 -26.80 -1.89 18.72
CA VAL A 67 -27.01 -0.55 19.27
C VAL A 67 -25.70 -0.09 19.91
N GLY A 68 -24.84 0.60 19.17
CA GLY A 68 -23.60 1.11 19.76
C GLY A 68 -22.58 1.77 18.83
N VAL A 69 -22.70 1.66 17.50
CA VAL A 69 -21.78 2.36 16.59
C VAL A 69 -22.59 2.93 15.43
N SER A 70 -22.38 4.22 15.15
CA SER A 70 -22.99 5.12 14.15
C SER A 70 -23.13 4.53 12.72
N THR A 71 -23.92 3.48 12.58
CA THR A 71 -24.10 2.72 11.33
C THR A 71 -25.23 3.31 10.48
N TYR A 72 -26.12 4.10 11.11
CA TYR A 72 -27.33 4.65 10.50
C TYR A 72 -27.07 5.77 9.49
N LYS A 73 -25.88 6.39 9.48
CA LYS A 73 -25.55 7.50 8.56
C LYS A 73 -24.80 7.05 7.30
N ILE A 74 -24.13 5.90 7.34
CA ILE A 74 -23.26 5.45 6.24
C ILE A 74 -24.07 4.86 5.09
N ILE A 75 -25.18 4.16 5.37
CA ILE A 75 -26.04 3.57 4.34
C ILE A 75 -26.85 4.65 3.60
N THR A 76 -27.34 5.68 4.29
CA THR A 76 -28.16 6.74 3.68
C THR A 76 -27.38 7.62 2.71
N ILE A 77 -26.08 7.85 2.94
CA ILE A 77 -25.25 8.65 2.02
C ILE A 77 -24.98 7.87 0.72
N ILE A 78 -24.80 6.55 0.80
CA ILE A 78 -24.49 5.73 -0.39
C ILE A 78 -25.71 5.61 -1.33
N PHE A 79 -26.94 5.56 -0.81
CA PHE A 79 -28.15 5.52 -1.64
C PHE A 79 -28.58 6.88 -2.21
N SER A 80 -28.08 7.99 -1.68
CA SER A 80 -28.45 9.34 -2.16
C SER A 80 -27.57 9.86 -3.30
N TYR A 81 -26.47 9.17 -3.62
CA TYR A 81 -25.53 9.55 -4.69
C TYR A 81 -25.49 8.55 -5.86
N CYS A 82 -26.49 7.67 -5.99
CA CYS A 82 -26.72 6.81 -7.15
C CYS A 82 -28.05 7.17 -7.79
#